data_AF-A0A0C4DTI3-F1
#
_entry.id   AF-A0A0C4DTI3-F1
#
_cell.length_a   1.000
_cell.length_b   1.000
_cell.length_c   1.000
_cell.angle_alpha   90.00
_cell.angle_beta   90.00
_cell.angle_gamma   90.00
#
_symmetry.space_group_name_H-M   'P 1'
#
loop_
_entity.id
_entity.type
_entity.pdbx_description
1 polymer ?
#
loop_
_entity_poly.entity_id
_entity_poly.type
_entity_poly.pdbx_seq_one_letter_code
_entity_poly.pdbx_strand_id
1 'polypeptide(L)'
;MPRYLDGKPFANCRVQSPFERYSEAENNKQRNPSQAIEVYHERTFRTRHSGLGPRASASWLIKSEVGMAAHSPAMLPSPPRSATHGDEQQEDEVGINMVIRQDPFSITLDAPALLAVTLVIVLGMHTIEQPIFACLLVSMPILLLIRNDYKNFIKLGPGGTPPTPAGYARLAWYRIFALRDPFTPPTASPNKLPTIGILQEQSLSFRPGPRPAVAGLAPQRQLDQWGSGQLCELLKASIESLSAKHPDKLGVGTSSLEKHGFALFARHPVNVCGNGEIAHVHNSDKSMHMNLHPDDIKEVLQRGWGQRHPLSFKGWVQSPLPDTFMMIYAPRDENDLRIVCKIIEAAIWYTTAEKVELKLIRDP
;
A
#
# COMPACT_ATOMS: atom_id res chain seq x y z
N MET A 1 -41.14 -7.05 -27.92
CA MET A 1 -40.77 -6.99 -29.35
C MET A 1 -39.74 -5.90 -29.55
N PRO A 2 -38.49 -6.20 -29.94
CA PRO A 2 -37.52 -5.16 -30.28
C PRO A 2 -37.50 -4.90 -31.79
N ARG A 3 -37.49 -3.61 -32.18
CA ARG A 3 -37.22 -3.16 -33.55
C ARG A 3 -35.71 -2.94 -33.71
N TYR A 4 -35.18 -3.45 -34.81
CA TYR A 4 -33.83 -3.20 -35.31
C TYR A 4 -33.82 -1.93 -36.17
N LEU A 5 -32.73 -1.14 -36.07
CA LEU A 5 -32.22 -0.32 -37.17
C LEU A 5 -30.69 -0.50 -37.24
N ASP A 6 -30.21 -0.62 -38.48
CA ASP A 6 -28.82 -0.73 -38.95
C ASP A 6 -28.09 -2.08 -38.84
N GLY A 7 -28.48 -2.97 -39.76
CA GLY A 7 -27.88 -4.29 -39.99
C GLY A 7 -26.45 -4.26 -40.55
N LYS A 8 -25.45 -4.14 -39.68
CA LYS A 8 -24.10 -4.73 -39.87
C LYS A 8 -23.62 -5.36 -38.55
N PRO A 9 -23.06 -6.59 -38.57
CA PRO A 9 -22.52 -7.19 -37.35
C PRO A 9 -21.27 -6.41 -36.92
N PHE A 10 -21.26 -5.94 -35.68
CA PHE A 10 -20.01 -5.55 -35.03
C PHE A 10 -19.14 -6.80 -34.91
N ALA A 11 -17.93 -6.72 -35.46
CA ALA A 11 -16.93 -7.76 -35.31
C ALA A 11 -16.74 -8.08 -33.82
N ASN A 12 -16.96 -9.34 -33.46
CA ASN A 12 -16.63 -9.88 -32.14
C ASN A 12 -15.12 -9.72 -31.91
N CYS A 13 -14.72 -8.65 -31.24
CA CYS A 13 -13.40 -8.55 -30.65
C CYS A 13 -13.42 -9.44 -29.41
N ARG A 14 -13.22 -10.75 -29.61
CA ARG A 14 -13.00 -11.72 -28.54
C ARG A 14 -11.69 -11.33 -27.87
N VAL A 15 -11.77 -10.53 -26.80
CA VAL A 15 -10.63 -10.29 -25.93
C VAL A 15 -10.36 -11.60 -25.21
N GLN A 16 -9.37 -12.35 -25.70
CA GLN A 16 -8.90 -13.55 -25.02
C GLN A 16 -8.52 -13.20 -23.59
N SER A 17 -9.07 -13.97 -22.65
CA SER A 17 -8.71 -13.83 -21.25
C SER A 17 -7.20 -14.09 -21.07
N PRO A 18 -6.53 -13.50 -20.08
CA PRO A 18 -5.12 -13.79 -19.79
C PRO A 18 -4.82 -15.29 -19.58
N PHE A 19 -5.85 -16.09 -19.27
CA PHE A 19 -5.76 -17.53 -19.08
C PHE A 19 -5.63 -18.33 -20.39
N GLU A 20 -6.27 -17.88 -21.48
CA GLU A 20 -6.11 -18.52 -22.80
C GLU A 20 -4.66 -18.36 -23.32
N ARG A 21 -4.00 -17.25 -22.98
CA ARG A 21 -2.59 -17.00 -23.30
C ARG A 21 -1.61 -17.84 -22.46
N TYR A 22 -1.98 -18.19 -21.23
CA TYR A 22 -1.15 -19.02 -20.36
C TYR A 22 -1.18 -20.50 -20.79
N SER A 23 -2.37 -21.00 -21.16
CA SER A 23 -2.54 -22.38 -21.62
C SER A 23 -1.84 -22.64 -22.97
N GLU A 24 -1.84 -21.68 -23.90
CA GLU A 24 -1.08 -21.80 -25.16
C GLU A 24 0.44 -21.77 -24.93
N ALA A 25 0.92 -20.99 -23.96
CA ALA A 25 2.34 -20.89 -23.64
C ALA A 25 2.89 -22.19 -22.99
N GLU A 26 2.11 -22.86 -22.14
CA GLU A 26 2.49 -24.17 -21.57
C GLU A 26 2.45 -25.29 -22.60
N ASN A 27 1.43 -25.32 -23.47
CA ASN A 27 1.33 -26.32 -24.55
C ASN A 27 2.47 -26.20 -25.58
N ASN A 28 2.95 -24.99 -25.84
CA ASN A 28 4.07 -24.78 -26.76
C ASN A 28 5.43 -25.17 -26.15
N LYS A 29 5.58 -25.03 -24.82
CA LYS A 29 6.77 -25.47 -24.06
C LYS A 29 6.95 -26.99 -24.05
N GLN A 30 5.85 -27.74 -24.08
CA GLN A 30 5.87 -29.21 -24.17
C GLN A 30 6.15 -29.73 -25.58
N ARG A 31 5.95 -28.93 -26.63
CA ARG A 31 6.13 -29.38 -28.03
C ARG A 31 7.52 -29.13 -28.62
N ASN A 32 8.34 -28.22 -28.09
CA ASN A 32 9.66 -27.97 -28.68
C ASN A 32 10.68 -27.35 -27.69
N PRO A 33 11.53 -28.15 -27.02
CA PRO A 33 12.43 -27.66 -25.97
C PRO A 33 13.67 -26.88 -26.46
N SER A 34 13.80 -26.59 -27.76
CA SER A 34 15.04 -26.03 -28.35
C SER A 34 14.93 -24.59 -28.89
N GLN A 35 13.88 -23.82 -28.57
CA GLN A 35 13.71 -22.44 -29.06
C GLN A 35 13.37 -21.39 -27.98
N ALA A 36 13.76 -21.58 -26.73
CA ALA A 36 13.48 -20.64 -25.65
C ALA A 36 14.74 -19.98 -25.07
N ILE A 37 15.57 -19.36 -25.91
CA ILE A 37 16.59 -18.38 -25.48
C ILE A 37 16.70 -17.28 -26.54
N GLU A 38 15.74 -16.35 -26.54
CA GLU A 38 15.94 -14.95 -26.95
C GLU A 38 14.63 -14.19 -26.76
N VAL A 39 14.72 -12.89 -26.49
CA VAL A 39 13.65 -11.91 -26.22
C VAL A 39 13.48 -11.65 -24.72
N TYR A 40 14.35 -10.79 -24.19
CA TYR A 40 14.01 -9.63 -23.34
C TYR A 40 15.31 -8.92 -22.95
N HIS A 41 15.94 -8.22 -23.90
CA HIS A 41 16.87 -7.14 -23.59
C HIS A 41 17.10 -6.26 -24.82
N GLU A 42 16.10 -5.49 -25.24
CA GLU A 42 16.35 -4.36 -26.14
C GLU A 42 15.18 -3.38 -26.17
N ARG A 43 15.32 -2.25 -25.47
CA ARG A 43 14.99 -0.89 -25.93
C ARG A 43 15.04 0.08 -24.76
N THR A 44 16.21 0.69 -24.57
CA THR A 44 16.37 2.15 -24.51
C THR A 44 17.86 2.44 -24.37
N PHE A 45 18.45 2.99 -25.43
CA PHE A 45 19.42 4.09 -25.47
C PHE A 45 20.26 3.98 -26.75
N ARG A 46 19.91 4.81 -27.74
CA ARG A 46 20.78 5.08 -28.90
C ARG A 46 20.84 6.59 -29.10
N THR A 47 21.93 7.18 -28.62
CA THR A 47 22.53 8.39 -29.21
C THR A 47 24.05 8.19 -29.18
N ARG A 48 24.62 8.07 -30.37
CA ARG A 48 26.07 8.06 -30.66
C ARG A 48 26.57 9.51 -30.69
N HIS A 49 27.80 9.72 -30.22
CA HIS A 49 28.91 10.43 -30.89
C HIS A 49 30.16 10.24 -30.00
N SER A 50 31.05 9.28 -30.26
CA SER A 50 32.25 9.34 -31.13
C SER A 50 33.32 10.36 -30.71
N GLY A 51 34.49 9.87 -30.25
CA GLY A 51 35.78 10.52 -30.55
C GLY A 51 36.83 10.61 -29.43
N LEU A 52 37.82 9.71 -29.50
CA LEU A 52 39.27 9.94 -29.29
C LEU A 52 39.82 10.26 -27.87
N GLY A 53 40.67 9.37 -27.34
CA GLY A 53 41.72 9.71 -26.35
C GLY A 53 42.99 10.24 -27.04
N PRO A 54 44.19 10.24 -26.42
CA PRO A 54 44.54 10.04 -25.00
C PRO A 54 45.54 11.11 -24.47
N ARG A 55 45.84 11.16 -23.16
CA ARG A 55 47.21 11.43 -22.62
C ARG A 55 47.31 11.34 -21.09
N ALA A 56 48.47 10.85 -20.66
CA ALA A 56 48.94 10.65 -19.29
C ALA A 56 49.59 11.90 -18.67
N SER A 57 49.61 11.98 -17.33
CA SER A 57 50.71 12.49 -16.45
C SER A 57 50.19 12.45 -14.99
N ALA A 58 50.67 11.58 -14.10
CA ALA A 58 51.88 11.66 -13.26
C ALA A 58 51.77 12.55 -11.98
N SER A 59 51.85 11.85 -10.83
CA SER A 59 52.50 12.18 -9.55
C SER A 59 52.05 13.41 -8.74
N TRP A 60 51.79 13.24 -7.43
CA TRP A 60 52.75 13.54 -6.35
C TRP A 60 52.30 12.97 -5.00
N LEU A 61 53.22 12.22 -4.38
CA LEU A 61 53.25 11.77 -2.99
C LEU A 61 53.62 12.92 -2.04
N ILE A 62 53.05 12.95 -0.83
CA ILE A 62 53.82 13.24 0.40
C ILE A 62 53.31 12.34 1.52
N LYS A 63 54.25 11.58 2.09
CA LYS A 63 54.17 10.70 3.27
C LYS A 63 54.85 11.44 4.43
N SER A 64 54.39 11.27 5.66
CA SER A 64 55.23 11.47 6.85
C SER A 64 54.88 10.44 7.94
N GLU A 65 55.85 9.59 8.25
CA GLU A 65 55.91 8.67 9.40
C GLU A 65 56.81 9.26 10.48
N VAL A 66 56.45 9.04 11.76
CA VAL A 66 57.32 8.91 12.96
C VAL A 66 56.43 8.22 14.02
N GLY A 67 56.79 7.24 14.87
CA GLY A 67 58.02 6.56 15.29
C GLY A 67 57.72 5.82 16.63
N MET A 68 58.33 4.64 16.84
CA MET A 68 58.06 3.58 17.84
C MET A 68 58.40 3.85 19.33
N ALA A 69 57.81 3.03 20.25
CA ALA A 69 58.48 2.10 21.23
C ALA A 69 57.44 1.59 22.28
N ALA A 70 57.05 0.30 22.37
CA ALA A 70 57.68 -0.90 22.97
C ALA A 70 57.59 -1.02 24.53
N HIS A 71 56.86 -2.03 25.04
CA HIS A 71 57.19 -2.87 26.23
C HIS A 71 56.16 -4.02 26.45
N SER A 72 56.65 -5.22 26.79
CA SER A 72 55.99 -6.49 27.21
C SER A 72 56.92 -7.12 28.28
N PRO A 73 56.56 -8.13 29.15
CA PRO A 73 55.94 -9.43 28.77
C PRO A 73 55.14 -10.23 29.87
N ALA A 74 54.75 -11.48 29.53
CA ALA A 74 54.51 -12.72 30.35
C ALA A 74 53.08 -13.35 30.21
N MET A 75 52.86 -14.43 29.40
CA MET A 75 52.99 -15.91 29.65
C MET A 75 51.82 -16.48 30.53
N LEU A 76 51.00 -17.52 30.21
CA LEU A 76 50.95 -18.76 29.38
C LEU A 76 49.49 -19.35 29.47
N PRO A 77 49.06 -20.52 28.91
CA PRO A 77 49.43 -21.29 27.70
C PRO A 77 48.20 -21.71 26.80
N SER A 78 48.46 -22.23 25.58
CA SER A 78 47.51 -22.98 24.70
C SER A 78 47.77 -24.51 24.83
N PRO A 79 47.14 -25.52 24.13
CA PRO A 79 46.27 -25.57 22.91
C PRO A 79 45.11 -26.66 23.03
N PRO A 80 44.46 -27.29 22.00
CA PRO A 80 44.68 -27.31 20.54
C PRO A 80 43.49 -27.09 19.58
N ARG A 81 43.89 -26.96 18.31
CA ARG A 81 43.13 -26.71 17.07
C ARG A 81 42.35 -27.93 16.57
N SER A 82 41.20 -27.67 15.94
CA SER A 82 40.73 -28.18 14.63
C SER A 82 39.27 -27.71 14.45
N ALA A 83 38.68 -27.48 13.27
CA ALA A 83 39.11 -26.99 11.98
C ALA A 83 37.82 -26.46 11.32
N THR A 84 37.91 -25.28 10.69
CA THR A 84 37.10 -24.74 9.57
C THR A 84 35.77 -25.41 9.18
N HIS A 85 34.67 -24.64 9.20
CA HIS A 85 33.69 -24.62 8.09
C HIS A 85 32.79 -23.37 8.14
N GLY A 86 32.77 -22.63 7.03
CA GLY A 86 31.62 -21.88 6.50
C GLY A 86 31.14 -20.64 7.23
N ASP A 87 31.59 -19.47 6.77
CA ASP A 87 30.82 -18.22 6.90
C ASP A 87 29.46 -18.41 6.20
N GLU A 88 28.40 -18.65 6.98
CA GLU A 88 27.04 -18.32 6.55
C GLU A 88 26.77 -16.89 7.00
N GLN A 89 26.84 -15.97 6.04
CA GLN A 89 26.34 -14.61 6.18
C GLN A 89 24.84 -14.70 6.44
N GLN A 90 24.48 -14.70 7.71
CA GLN A 90 23.14 -14.36 8.17
C GLN A 90 22.97 -12.86 7.88
N GLU A 91 22.43 -12.55 6.69
CA GLU A 91 21.93 -11.21 6.39
C GLU A 91 20.77 -10.93 7.34
N ASP A 92 21.10 -10.31 8.48
CA ASP A 92 20.15 -9.59 9.31
C ASP A 92 19.54 -8.49 8.43
N GLU A 93 18.40 -8.80 7.80
CA GLU A 93 17.54 -7.83 7.15
C GLU A 93 17.04 -6.89 8.25
N VAL A 94 17.81 -5.82 8.50
CA VAL A 94 17.47 -4.73 9.40
C VAL A 94 16.12 -4.19 8.94
N GLY A 95 15.06 -4.62 9.61
CA GLY A 95 13.71 -4.15 9.36
C GLY A 95 13.66 -2.65 9.61
N ILE A 96 13.86 -1.85 8.56
CA ILE A 96 13.68 -0.41 8.61
C ILE A 96 12.20 -0.18 8.91
N ASN A 97 11.88 0.04 10.19
CA ASN A 97 10.58 0.56 10.60
C ASN A 97 10.44 1.95 9.99
N MET A 98 9.90 2.01 8.78
CA MET A 98 9.65 3.25 8.08
C MET A 98 8.45 3.94 8.75
N VAL A 99 8.74 4.80 9.73
CA VAL A 99 7.71 5.60 10.42
C VAL A 99 7.15 6.61 9.43
N ILE A 100 5.92 6.36 8.95
CA ILE A 100 5.19 7.31 8.11
C ILE A 100 4.82 8.52 8.99
N ARG A 101 5.45 9.67 8.72
CA ARG A 101 5.14 10.94 9.40
C ARG A 101 4.38 11.87 8.47
N GLN A 102 3.36 12.52 9.02
CA GLN A 102 2.63 13.60 8.38
C GLN A 102 3.09 14.91 9.01
N ASP A 103 3.57 15.85 8.20
CA ASP A 103 4.04 17.14 8.72
C ASP A 103 2.84 18.08 8.88
N PRO A 104 2.61 18.63 10.07
CA PRO A 104 1.63 19.70 10.23
C PRO A 104 2.04 20.89 9.38
N PHE A 105 1.05 21.63 8.87
CA PHE A 105 1.34 22.86 8.17
C PHE A 105 1.82 23.92 9.18
N SER A 106 3.08 24.31 9.07
CA SER A 106 3.66 25.40 9.85
C SER A 106 4.56 26.26 8.97
N ILE A 107 4.42 27.58 9.10
CA ILE A 107 5.32 28.56 8.48
C ILE A 107 6.03 29.30 9.62
N THR A 108 7.35 29.22 9.64
CA THR A 108 8.20 30.01 10.54
C THR A 108 8.91 31.07 9.72
N LEU A 109 8.71 32.34 10.05
CA LEU A 109 9.42 33.47 9.44
C LEU A 109 10.45 33.99 10.44
N ASP A 110 11.71 34.05 10.03
CA ASP A 110 12.74 34.74 10.81
C ASP A 110 12.62 36.27 10.63
N ALA A 111 13.35 37.03 11.44
CA ALA A 111 13.26 38.49 11.41
C ALA A 111 13.56 39.09 10.00
N PRO A 112 14.58 38.63 9.25
CA PRO A 112 14.81 39.07 7.89
C PRO A 112 13.66 38.73 6.94
N ALA A 113 13.11 37.50 6.99
CA ALA A 113 11.99 37.11 6.14
C ALA A 113 10.72 37.91 6.47
N LEU A 114 10.47 38.17 7.75
CA LEU A 114 9.34 38.99 8.19
C LEU A 114 9.46 40.43 7.68
N LEU A 115 10.65 41.02 7.75
CA LEU A 115 10.92 42.34 7.19
C LEU A 115 10.72 42.35 5.66
N ALA A 116 11.26 41.36 4.95
CA ALA A 116 11.12 41.24 3.51
C ALA A 116 9.65 41.07 3.06
N VAL A 117 8.90 40.18 3.72
CA VAL A 117 7.46 39.98 3.44
C VAL A 117 6.68 41.28 3.69
N THR A 118 6.99 41.98 4.78
CA THR A 118 6.34 43.27 5.10
C THR A 118 6.62 44.31 4.03
N LEU A 119 7.87 44.45 3.58
CA LEU A 119 8.24 45.38 2.50
C LEU A 119 7.56 45.01 1.17
N VAL A 120 7.52 43.73 0.81
CA VAL A 120 6.84 43.26 -0.41
C VAL A 120 5.34 43.56 -0.35
N ILE A 121 4.71 43.39 0.81
CA ILE A 121 3.28 43.71 1.00
C ILE A 121 3.04 45.20 0.82
N VAL A 122 3.82 46.06 1.51
CA VAL A 122 3.68 47.53 1.44
C VAL A 122 3.91 48.02 0.02
N LEU A 123 4.99 47.59 -0.63
CA LEU A 123 5.29 47.97 -2.01
C LEU A 123 4.21 47.47 -2.98
N GLY A 124 3.74 46.23 -2.81
CA GLY A 124 2.69 45.64 -3.63
C GLY A 124 1.37 46.41 -3.53
N MET A 125 0.97 46.84 -2.33
CA MET A 125 -0.22 47.67 -2.13
C MET A 125 -0.19 49.01 -2.89
N HIS A 126 1.00 49.57 -3.12
CA HIS A 126 1.16 50.85 -3.80
C HIS A 126 1.43 50.73 -5.31
N THR A 127 1.83 49.55 -5.79
CA THR A 127 2.30 49.36 -7.17
C THR A 127 1.41 48.45 -8.02
N ILE A 128 0.62 47.58 -7.39
CA ILE A 128 -0.24 46.60 -8.06
C ILE A 128 -1.71 46.99 -7.87
N GLU A 129 -2.54 46.76 -8.88
CA GLU A 129 -3.98 46.95 -8.76
C GLU A 129 -4.57 46.12 -7.61
N GLN A 130 -5.43 46.75 -6.81
CA GLN A 130 -6.02 46.15 -5.60
C GLN A 130 -6.59 44.74 -5.79
N PRO A 131 -7.42 44.42 -6.82
CA PRO A 131 -7.96 43.07 -6.96
C PRO A 131 -6.86 42.03 -7.26
N ILE A 132 -5.87 42.37 -8.08
CA ILE A 132 -4.77 41.47 -8.42
C ILE A 132 -3.92 41.20 -7.18
N PHE A 133 -3.58 42.25 -6.43
CA PHE A 133 -2.80 42.13 -5.21
C PHE A 133 -3.51 41.27 -4.15
N ALA A 134 -4.82 41.46 -3.97
CA ALA A 134 -5.62 40.64 -3.06
C ALA A 134 -5.62 39.16 -3.47
N CYS A 135 -5.78 38.86 -4.77
CA CYS A 135 -5.68 37.50 -5.28
C CYS A 135 -4.31 36.86 -5.01
N LEU A 136 -3.21 37.62 -5.21
CA LEU A 136 -1.86 37.13 -4.93
C LEU A 136 -1.68 36.82 -3.45
N LEU A 137 -2.09 37.72 -2.56
CA LEU A 137 -1.98 37.57 -1.11
C LEU A 137 -2.71 36.31 -0.61
N VAL A 138 -3.90 36.02 -1.15
CA VAL A 138 -4.69 34.83 -0.79
C VAL A 138 -4.14 33.56 -1.45
N SER A 139 -3.65 33.65 -2.68
CA SER A 139 -3.13 32.48 -3.41
C SER A 139 -1.88 31.88 -2.77
N MET A 140 -1.02 32.71 -2.16
CA MET A 140 0.26 32.28 -1.59
C MET A 140 0.08 31.23 -0.47
N PRO A 141 -0.68 31.48 0.61
CA PRO A 141 -0.90 30.47 1.65
C PRO A 141 -1.64 29.24 1.12
N ILE A 142 -2.56 29.39 0.16
CA ILE A 142 -3.24 28.26 -0.49
C ILE A 142 -2.24 27.37 -1.23
N LEU A 143 -1.32 27.94 -2.01
CA LEU A 143 -0.27 27.20 -2.71
C LEU A 143 0.67 26.49 -1.73
N LEU A 144 1.01 27.13 -0.61
CA LEU A 144 1.81 26.49 0.43
C LEU A 144 1.08 25.33 1.11
N LEU A 145 -0.23 25.46 1.37
CA LEU A 145 -1.06 24.38 1.90
C LEU A 145 -1.14 23.20 0.92
N ILE A 146 -1.40 23.46 -0.36
CA ILE A 146 -1.42 22.44 -1.42
C ILE A 146 -0.06 21.76 -1.52
N ARG A 147 1.04 22.52 -1.49
CA ARG A 147 2.40 21.97 -1.52
C ARG A 147 2.68 21.07 -0.33
N ASN A 148 2.27 21.47 0.88
CA ASN A 148 2.45 20.67 2.09
C ASN A 148 1.63 19.37 2.02
N ASP A 149 0.35 19.48 1.66
CA ASP A 149 -0.54 18.33 1.52
C ASP A 149 -0.07 17.38 0.41
N TYR A 150 0.43 17.89 -0.71
CA TYR A 150 1.05 17.07 -1.76
C TYR A 150 2.28 16.33 -1.26
N LYS A 151 3.18 16.99 -0.51
CA LYS A 151 4.34 16.31 0.09
C LYS A 151 3.90 15.22 1.06
N ASN A 152 2.89 15.49 1.89
CA ASN A 152 2.33 14.52 2.82
C ASN A 152 1.69 13.33 2.10
N PHE A 153 1.03 13.56 0.96
CA PHE A 153 0.54 12.51 0.07
C PHE A 153 1.68 11.61 -0.45
N ILE A 154 2.79 12.19 -0.91
CA ILE A 154 3.95 11.41 -1.38
C ILE A 154 4.56 10.59 -0.25
N LYS A 155 4.61 11.12 0.98
CA LYS A 155 5.16 10.41 2.16
C LYS A 155 4.38 9.18 2.59
N LEU A 156 3.10 9.06 2.20
CA LEU A 156 2.31 7.85 2.47
C LEU A 156 2.83 6.63 1.68
N GLY A 157 3.69 6.86 0.69
CA GLY A 157 4.31 5.81 -0.12
C GLY A 157 3.48 5.47 -1.37
N PRO A 158 3.83 4.37 -2.06
CA PRO A 158 3.08 3.90 -3.22
C PRO A 158 1.70 3.37 -2.80
N GLY A 159 0.73 3.39 -3.72
CA GLY A 159 -0.57 2.76 -3.52
C GLY A 159 -1.42 2.81 -4.78
N GLY A 160 -2.74 2.63 -4.65
CA GLY A 160 -3.67 2.61 -5.79
C GLY A 160 -3.63 3.87 -6.67
N THR A 161 -3.36 5.05 -6.08
CA THR A 161 -3.19 6.31 -6.80
C THR A 161 -1.70 6.60 -7.04
N PRO A 162 -1.28 6.88 -8.29
CA PRO A 162 0.10 7.22 -8.59
C PRO A 162 0.58 8.47 -7.84
N PRO A 163 1.84 8.52 -7.38
CA PRO A 163 2.43 9.66 -6.68
C PRO A 163 2.79 10.80 -7.66
N THR A 164 1.80 11.28 -8.42
CA THR A 164 1.94 12.34 -9.42
C THR A 164 0.98 13.50 -9.12
N PRO A 165 1.24 14.72 -9.64
CA PRO A 165 0.33 15.85 -9.46
C PRO A 165 -1.09 15.57 -9.98
N ALA A 166 -1.21 14.81 -11.07
CA ALA A 166 -2.51 14.39 -11.62
C ALA A 166 -3.24 13.42 -10.68
N GLY A 167 -2.52 12.46 -10.09
CA GLY A 167 -3.07 11.56 -9.07
C GLY A 167 -3.56 12.33 -7.84
N TYR A 168 -2.76 13.28 -7.36
CA TYR A 168 -3.12 14.17 -6.28
C TYR A 168 -4.36 15.03 -6.58
N ALA A 169 -4.44 15.64 -7.76
CA ALA A 169 -5.60 16.43 -8.17
C ALA A 169 -6.88 15.59 -8.19
N ARG A 170 -6.80 14.33 -8.66
CA ARG A 170 -7.90 13.36 -8.60
C ARG A 170 -8.33 13.07 -7.16
N LEU A 171 -7.39 12.87 -6.25
CA LEU A 171 -7.68 12.68 -4.82
C LEU A 171 -8.31 13.92 -4.18
N ALA A 172 -7.79 15.10 -4.50
CA ALA A 172 -8.32 16.37 -4.00
C ALA A 172 -9.78 16.57 -4.42
N TRP A 173 -10.15 16.16 -5.63
CA TRP A 173 -11.54 16.14 -6.08
C TRP A 173 -12.41 15.19 -5.23
N TYR A 174 -11.98 13.93 -5.05
CA TYR A 174 -12.74 12.97 -4.24
C TYR A 174 -12.81 13.35 -2.76
N ARG A 175 -11.81 14.08 -2.24
CA ARG A 175 -11.76 14.54 -0.85
C ARG A 175 -12.96 15.42 -0.48
N ILE A 176 -13.55 16.14 -1.45
CA ILE A 176 -14.76 16.96 -1.24
C ILE A 176 -15.95 16.09 -0.80
N PHE A 177 -16.02 14.84 -1.29
CA PHE A 177 -17.12 13.90 -1.04
C PHE A 177 -16.78 12.83 -0.02
N ALA A 178 -15.54 12.78 0.45
CA ALA A 178 -15.08 11.76 1.38
C ALA A 178 -15.91 11.76 2.67
N LEU A 179 -16.09 10.56 3.24
CA LEU A 179 -16.75 10.39 4.53
C LEU A 179 -16.05 11.23 5.60
N ARG A 180 -16.82 12.10 6.25
CA ARG A 180 -16.34 12.89 7.40
C ARG A 180 -16.27 12.05 8.68
N ASP A 181 -17.21 11.12 8.82
CA ASP A 181 -17.23 10.15 9.90
C ASP A 181 -17.02 8.73 9.36
N PRO A 182 -15.82 8.15 9.53
CA PRO A 182 -15.53 6.78 9.13
C PRO A 182 -16.04 5.73 10.14
N PHE A 183 -16.69 6.13 11.24
CA PHE A 183 -17.12 5.24 12.32
C PHE A 183 -18.62 4.95 12.35
N THR A 184 -19.38 5.45 11.38
CA THR A 184 -20.78 5.07 11.19
C THR A 184 -20.91 3.95 10.15
N PRO A 185 -21.48 2.77 10.51
CA PRO A 185 -21.65 1.66 9.58
C PRO A 185 -22.63 2.00 8.45
N PRO A 186 -22.46 1.43 7.24
CA PRO A 186 -23.47 1.54 6.19
C PRO A 186 -24.73 0.74 6.56
N THR A 187 -25.85 1.02 5.89
CA THR A 187 -27.09 0.27 6.06
C THR A 187 -27.06 -1.02 5.24
N ALA A 188 -27.45 -2.15 5.85
CA ALA A 188 -27.64 -3.42 5.15
C ALA A 188 -28.75 -3.31 4.09
N SER A 189 -28.57 -4.03 2.99
CA SER A 189 -29.60 -4.16 1.94
C SER A 189 -30.07 -5.61 1.90
N PRO A 190 -31.38 -5.89 2.06
CA PRO A 190 -31.90 -7.26 2.07
C PRO A 190 -31.72 -7.96 0.71
N ASN A 191 -31.45 -7.22 -0.36
CA ASN A 191 -31.29 -7.73 -1.71
C ASN A 191 -29.83 -8.13 -2.05
N LYS A 192 -28.90 -7.99 -1.10
CA LYS A 192 -27.51 -8.44 -1.27
C LYS A 192 -27.30 -9.75 -0.52
N LEU A 193 -26.56 -10.66 -1.15
CA LEU A 193 -26.06 -11.87 -0.51
C LEU A 193 -24.63 -11.64 -0.04
N PRO A 194 -24.20 -12.20 1.09
CA PRO A 194 -25.06 -12.78 2.14
C PRO A 194 -25.96 -11.72 2.79
N THR A 195 -27.14 -12.13 3.27
CA THR A 195 -28.15 -11.21 3.84
C THR A 195 -27.81 -10.74 5.26
N ILE A 196 -26.94 -11.48 5.95
CA ILE A 196 -26.51 -11.22 7.33
C ILE A 196 -24.99 -11.37 7.45
N GLY A 197 -24.41 -10.65 8.41
CA GLY A 197 -23.01 -10.84 8.82
C GLY A 197 -22.83 -12.08 9.71
N ILE A 198 -21.58 -12.49 9.93
CA ILE A 198 -21.24 -13.66 10.77
C ILE A 198 -20.58 -13.29 12.10
N LEU A 199 -20.09 -12.06 12.27
CA LEU A 199 -19.36 -11.65 13.47
C LEU A 199 -20.26 -11.43 14.68
N GLN A 200 -21.57 -11.23 14.49
CA GLN A 200 -22.50 -11.14 15.62
C GLN A 200 -22.62 -12.48 16.38
N GLU A 201 -22.60 -13.60 15.66
CA GLU A 201 -22.59 -14.95 16.27
C GLU A 201 -21.25 -15.24 16.95
N GLN A 202 -20.18 -14.58 16.50
CA GLN A 202 -18.81 -14.76 16.95
C GLN A 202 -18.23 -13.47 17.54
N SER A 203 -18.96 -12.83 18.45
CA SER A 203 -18.67 -11.47 18.93
C SER A 203 -17.19 -11.23 19.19
N LEU A 204 -16.64 -10.19 18.58
CA LEU A 204 -15.22 -9.88 18.75
C LEU A 204 -14.99 -9.30 20.15
N SER A 205 -13.85 -9.63 20.76
CA SER A 205 -13.42 -8.93 21.96
C SER A 205 -13.06 -7.48 21.62
N PHE A 206 -13.15 -6.59 22.62
CA PHE A 206 -12.81 -5.19 22.43
C PHE A 206 -11.30 -5.03 22.21
N ARG A 207 -10.89 -4.21 21.24
CA ARG A 207 -9.48 -3.88 21.00
C ARG A 207 -8.98 -2.92 22.10
N PRO A 208 -8.03 -3.31 22.96
CA PRO A 208 -7.60 -2.45 24.06
C PRO A 208 -6.92 -1.15 23.57
N GLY A 209 -7.21 -0.05 24.24
CA GLY A 209 -6.57 1.25 24.02
C GLY A 209 -7.26 2.14 22.97
N PRO A 210 -6.67 3.31 22.66
CA PRO A 210 -7.21 4.21 21.64
C PRO A 210 -7.08 3.61 20.24
N ARG A 211 -7.91 4.09 19.32
CA ARG A 211 -7.78 3.75 17.89
C ARG A 211 -6.46 4.29 17.33
N PRO A 212 -5.84 3.59 16.36
CA PRO A 212 -4.68 4.11 15.66
C PRO A 212 -5.00 5.38 14.89
N ALA A 213 -4.01 6.27 14.79
CA ALA A 213 -4.06 7.41 13.90
C ALA A 213 -3.95 6.93 12.44
N VAL A 214 -4.79 7.47 11.56
CA VAL A 214 -4.84 7.10 10.14
C VAL A 214 -4.80 8.36 9.29
N ALA A 215 -4.02 8.34 8.21
CA ALA A 215 -3.95 9.42 7.24
C ALA A 215 -4.06 8.92 5.80
N GLY A 216 -4.40 9.85 4.91
CA GLY A 216 -4.54 9.58 3.48
C GLY A 216 -5.95 9.19 3.05
N LEU A 217 -6.09 9.06 1.74
CA LEU A 217 -7.31 8.60 1.06
C LEU A 217 -6.97 7.37 0.23
N ALA A 218 -6.11 7.51 -0.78
CA ALA A 218 -5.52 6.39 -1.50
C ALA A 218 -4.13 6.81 -1.99
N PRO A 219 -3.02 6.39 -1.35
CA PRO A 219 -2.97 5.42 -0.27
C PRO A 219 -3.56 5.93 1.06
N GLN A 220 -4.08 5.02 1.87
CA GLN A 220 -4.47 5.23 3.26
C GLN A 220 -3.52 4.43 4.16
N ARG A 221 -3.05 5.03 5.26
CA ARG A 221 -2.02 4.45 6.14
C ARG A 221 -2.33 4.63 7.61
N GLN A 222 -2.03 3.59 8.38
CA GLN A 222 -1.92 3.65 9.83
C GLN A 222 -0.59 4.32 10.20
N LEU A 223 -0.60 5.25 11.14
CA LEU A 223 0.57 6.06 11.51
C LEU A 223 1.24 5.63 12.82
N ASP A 224 0.51 4.89 13.66
CA ASP A 224 0.97 4.36 14.94
C ASP A 224 0.45 2.93 15.15
N GLN A 225 0.78 2.31 16.28
CA GLN A 225 0.34 0.94 16.64
C GLN A 225 0.61 -0.11 15.54
N TRP A 226 1.79 -0.02 14.93
CA TRP A 226 2.25 -0.83 13.81
C TRP A 226 2.23 -2.34 14.12
N GLY A 227 1.91 -3.15 13.12
CA GLY A 227 1.97 -4.60 13.27
C GLY A 227 3.40 -5.14 13.19
N SER A 228 3.65 -6.26 13.88
CA SER A 228 4.92 -6.98 13.78
C SER A 228 5.10 -7.60 12.39
N GLY A 229 6.32 -7.51 11.85
CA GLY A 229 6.68 -8.21 10.61
C GLY A 229 6.46 -9.72 10.71
N GLN A 230 6.79 -10.33 11.86
CA GLN A 230 6.60 -11.76 12.10
C GLN A 230 5.13 -12.17 12.08
N LEU A 231 4.24 -11.37 12.68
CA LEU A 231 2.79 -11.63 12.67
C LEU A 231 2.20 -11.45 11.28
N CYS A 232 2.71 -10.46 10.52
CA CYS A 232 2.32 -10.26 9.14
C CYS A 232 2.70 -11.47 8.26
N GLU A 233 3.93 -11.98 8.37
CA GLU A 233 4.34 -13.16 7.61
C GLU A 233 3.57 -14.42 8.03
N LEU A 234 3.29 -14.58 9.34
CA LEU A 234 2.42 -15.66 9.81
C LEU A 234 1.01 -15.57 9.23
N LEU A 235 0.43 -14.36 9.16
CA LEU A 235 -0.87 -14.12 8.55
C LEU A 235 -0.87 -14.48 7.06
N LYS A 236 0.11 -13.97 6.30
CA LYS A 236 0.25 -14.24 4.86
C LYS A 236 0.37 -15.73 4.60
N ALA A 237 1.27 -16.40 5.31
CA ALA A 237 1.46 -17.84 5.16
C ALA A 237 0.16 -18.62 5.47
N SER A 238 -0.58 -18.21 6.51
CA SER A 238 -1.87 -18.84 6.86
C SER A 238 -2.93 -18.65 5.76
N ILE A 239 -2.97 -17.47 5.13
CA ILE A 239 -3.84 -17.19 3.98
C ILE A 239 -3.41 -18.01 2.74
N GLU A 240 -2.11 -18.17 2.50
CA GLU A 240 -1.58 -19.01 1.44
C GLU A 240 -1.96 -20.48 1.65
N SER A 241 -1.81 -20.99 2.87
CA SER A 241 -2.23 -22.35 3.24
C SER A 241 -3.74 -22.54 3.03
N LEU A 242 -4.56 -21.57 3.43
CA LEU A 242 -5.99 -21.60 3.20
C LEU A 242 -6.32 -21.65 1.69
N SER A 243 -5.65 -20.82 0.90
CA SER A 243 -5.85 -20.78 -0.55
C SER A 243 -5.42 -22.08 -1.23
N ALA A 244 -4.33 -22.71 -0.74
CA ALA A 244 -3.87 -24.01 -1.23
C ALA A 244 -4.86 -25.16 -0.89
N LYS A 245 -5.60 -25.05 0.22
CA LYS A 245 -6.67 -26.00 0.58
C LYS A 245 -7.94 -25.84 -0.26
N HIS A 246 -8.18 -24.64 -0.79
CA HIS A 246 -9.36 -24.32 -1.60
C HIS A 246 -8.98 -23.66 -2.95
N PRO A 247 -8.17 -24.33 -3.80
CA PRO A 247 -7.60 -23.72 -4.99
C PRO A 247 -8.63 -23.39 -6.07
N ASP A 248 -9.80 -24.04 -6.04
CA ASP A 248 -10.96 -23.80 -6.90
C ASP A 248 -11.77 -22.56 -6.50
N LYS A 249 -11.58 -22.05 -5.29
CA LYS A 249 -12.37 -20.94 -4.74
C LYS A 249 -11.54 -19.70 -4.42
N LEU A 250 -10.32 -19.90 -3.94
CA LEU A 250 -9.45 -18.86 -3.43
C LEU A 250 -8.13 -18.81 -4.21
N GLY A 251 -7.47 -17.66 -4.15
CA GLY A 251 -6.14 -17.47 -4.69
C GLY A 251 -5.44 -16.28 -4.03
N VAL A 252 -4.12 -16.27 -4.09
CA VAL A 252 -3.30 -15.16 -3.60
C VAL A 252 -2.60 -14.46 -4.77
N GLY A 253 -2.28 -13.18 -4.60
CA GLY A 253 -1.54 -12.42 -5.59
C GLY A 253 -1.28 -10.99 -5.15
N THR A 254 -0.88 -10.14 -6.11
CA THR A 254 -0.73 -8.70 -5.86
C THR A 254 -2.09 -8.00 -5.85
N SER A 255 -2.34 -7.15 -4.86
CA SER A 255 -3.58 -6.36 -4.77
C SER A 255 -3.86 -5.60 -6.07
N SER A 256 -5.11 -5.63 -6.52
CA SER A 256 -5.59 -4.87 -7.67
C SER A 256 -5.95 -3.43 -7.31
N LEU A 257 -6.41 -3.21 -6.07
CA LEU A 257 -6.81 -1.90 -5.56
C LEU A 257 -5.59 -1.08 -5.16
N GLU A 258 -4.67 -1.68 -4.42
CA GLU A 258 -3.43 -1.03 -3.98
C GLU A 258 -2.33 -1.09 -5.03
N LYS A 259 -2.44 -2.03 -5.99
CA LYS A 259 -1.44 -2.32 -7.05
C LYS A 259 -0.10 -2.84 -6.52
N HIS A 260 -0.03 -3.07 -5.21
CA HIS A 260 1.15 -3.48 -4.47
C HIS A 260 0.70 -4.32 -3.28
N GLY A 261 1.61 -5.16 -2.76
CA GLY A 261 1.35 -5.94 -1.54
C GLY A 261 0.54 -7.21 -1.78
N PHE A 262 0.51 -8.04 -0.74
CA PHE A 262 -0.13 -9.34 -0.72
C PHE A 262 -1.65 -9.21 -0.60
N ALA A 263 -2.40 -9.93 -1.42
CA ALA A 263 -3.86 -9.94 -1.41
C ALA A 263 -4.44 -11.34 -1.59
N LEU A 264 -5.60 -11.55 -0.97
CA LEU A 264 -6.46 -12.72 -1.10
C LEU A 264 -7.60 -12.40 -2.07
N PHE A 265 -7.89 -13.34 -2.97
CA PHE A 265 -8.92 -13.22 -4.01
C PHE A 265 -9.90 -14.40 -3.97
N ALA A 266 -11.16 -14.11 -4.29
CA ALA A 266 -12.17 -15.09 -4.64
C ALA A 266 -12.20 -15.30 -6.16
N ARG A 267 -12.29 -16.56 -6.60
CA ARG A 267 -12.47 -16.89 -8.02
C ARG A 267 -13.88 -16.65 -8.52
N HIS A 268 -14.87 -16.86 -7.66
CA HIS A 268 -16.29 -16.73 -7.96
C HIS A 268 -17.00 -15.84 -6.93
N PRO A 269 -16.66 -14.54 -6.87
CA PRO A 269 -17.25 -13.62 -5.91
C PRO A 269 -18.73 -13.34 -6.20
N VAL A 270 -19.58 -13.41 -5.18
CA VAL A 270 -20.95 -12.88 -5.22
C VAL A 270 -20.97 -11.36 -5.10
N ASN A 271 -20.01 -10.78 -4.38
CA ASN A 271 -19.79 -9.34 -4.28
C ASN A 271 -18.42 -8.98 -4.87
N VAL A 272 -18.41 -8.38 -6.05
CA VAL A 272 -17.16 -8.06 -6.76
C VAL A 272 -16.58 -6.72 -6.28
N CYS A 273 -15.33 -6.74 -5.83
CA CYS A 273 -14.48 -5.57 -5.68
C CYS A 273 -13.07 -5.95 -6.16
N GLY A 274 -12.36 -5.06 -6.87
CA GLY A 274 -10.97 -5.30 -7.26
C GLY A 274 -10.70 -6.68 -7.88
N ASN A 275 -11.42 -7.07 -8.93
CA ASN A 275 -11.29 -8.41 -9.55
C ASN A 275 -11.49 -9.60 -8.59
N GLY A 276 -12.34 -9.44 -7.56
CA GLY A 276 -12.61 -10.48 -6.56
C GLY A 276 -11.71 -10.41 -5.33
N GLU A 277 -11.00 -9.31 -5.13
CA GLU A 277 -10.16 -9.06 -3.96
C GLU A 277 -10.99 -9.04 -2.67
N ILE A 278 -10.67 -9.99 -1.78
CA ILE A 278 -11.30 -10.16 -0.47
C ILE A 278 -10.64 -9.23 0.54
N ALA A 279 -9.32 -9.32 0.62
CA ALA A 279 -8.51 -8.55 1.55
C ALA A 279 -7.10 -8.34 0.99
N HIS A 280 -6.48 -7.22 1.31
CA HIS A 280 -5.05 -6.99 1.06
C HIS A 280 -4.34 -6.44 2.28
N VAL A 281 -3.06 -6.77 2.39
CA VAL A 281 -2.19 -6.38 3.50
C VAL A 281 -1.21 -5.31 3.02
N HIS A 282 -1.15 -4.18 3.73
CA HIS A 282 -0.17 -3.14 3.46
C HIS A 282 1.23 -3.56 3.91
N ASN A 283 2.21 -3.44 3.02
CA ASN A 283 3.61 -3.73 3.35
C ASN A 283 4.19 -2.73 4.38
N SER A 284 3.74 -1.48 4.40
CA SER A 284 4.29 -0.46 5.29
C SER A 284 3.85 -0.67 6.73
N ASP A 285 2.54 -0.67 6.98
CA ASP A 285 1.95 -0.58 8.32
C ASP A 285 1.30 -1.86 8.83
N LYS A 286 1.18 -2.87 7.96
CA LYS A 286 0.55 -4.16 8.22
C LYS A 286 -0.95 -4.06 8.54
N SER A 287 -1.55 -2.89 8.31
CA SER A 287 -3.00 -2.75 8.25
C SER A 287 -3.53 -3.36 6.96
N MET A 288 -4.84 -3.57 6.89
CA MET A 288 -5.48 -4.25 5.77
C MET A 288 -6.67 -3.45 5.27
N HIS A 289 -7.02 -3.64 4.01
CA HIS A 289 -8.35 -3.30 3.52
C HIS A 289 -9.10 -4.53 3.08
N MET A 290 -10.43 -4.49 3.25
CA MET A 290 -11.35 -5.54 2.86
C MET A 290 -12.77 -5.01 2.74
N ASN A 291 -13.64 -5.82 2.13
CA ASN A 291 -15.08 -5.60 2.14
C ASN A 291 -15.75 -6.53 3.16
N LEU A 292 -16.64 -5.99 3.98
CA LEU A 292 -17.41 -6.75 4.97
C LEU A 292 -18.91 -6.51 4.78
N HIS A 293 -19.73 -7.45 5.28
CA HIS A 293 -21.16 -7.21 5.39
C HIS A 293 -21.43 -6.02 6.33
N PRO A 294 -22.44 -5.16 6.10
CA PRO A 294 -22.74 -4.03 6.98
C PRO A 294 -22.91 -4.37 8.47
N ASP A 295 -23.43 -5.55 8.80
CA ASP A 295 -23.51 -6.03 10.19
C ASP A 295 -22.13 -6.31 10.80
N ASP A 296 -21.22 -6.87 9.99
CA ASP A 296 -19.84 -7.16 10.40
C ASP A 296 -19.03 -5.87 10.52
N ILE A 297 -19.26 -4.90 9.62
CA ILE A 297 -18.70 -3.54 9.75
C ILE A 297 -19.13 -2.93 11.07
N LYS A 298 -20.42 -3.03 11.43
CA LYS A 298 -20.93 -2.52 12.70
C LYS A 298 -20.19 -3.15 13.89
N GLU A 299 -20.01 -4.46 13.90
CA GLU A 299 -19.28 -5.15 14.97
C GLU A 299 -17.80 -4.69 15.03
N VAL A 300 -17.09 -4.70 13.89
CA VAL A 300 -15.69 -4.26 13.81
C VAL A 300 -15.50 -2.81 14.28
N LEU A 301 -16.42 -1.92 13.89
CA LEU A 301 -16.42 -0.53 14.36
C LEU A 301 -16.69 -0.47 15.85
N GLN A 302 -17.74 -1.10 16.37
CA GLN A 302 -18.08 -1.04 17.80
C GLN A 302 -16.97 -1.60 18.71
N ARG A 303 -16.24 -2.61 18.23
CA ARG A 303 -15.17 -3.29 18.98
C ARG A 303 -13.79 -2.67 18.80
N GLY A 304 -13.65 -1.65 17.96
CA GLY A 304 -12.42 -0.88 17.85
C GLY A 304 -11.39 -1.43 16.84
N TRP A 305 -11.78 -2.36 15.97
CA TRP A 305 -10.84 -3.10 15.09
C TRP A 305 -10.56 -2.44 13.74
N GLY A 306 -11.33 -1.43 13.35
CA GLY A 306 -11.13 -0.75 12.08
C GLY A 306 -11.92 0.54 11.96
N GLN A 307 -11.84 1.12 10.76
CA GLN A 307 -12.59 2.29 10.34
C GLN A 307 -12.96 2.18 8.87
N ARG A 308 -14.07 2.78 8.46
CA ARG A 308 -14.44 2.82 7.04
C ARG A 308 -13.42 3.62 6.23
N HIS A 309 -13.25 3.23 4.97
CA HIS A 309 -12.40 3.96 4.06
C HIS A 309 -13.07 5.31 3.71
N PRO A 310 -12.39 6.47 3.77
CA PRO A 310 -13.04 7.76 3.50
C PRO A 310 -13.66 7.85 2.10
N LEU A 311 -13.08 7.14 1.12
CA LEU A 311 -13.67 7.00 -0.21
C LEU A 311 -14.89 6.09 -0.28
N SER A 312 -15.33 5.35 0.75
CA SER A 312 -16.52 4.48 0.69
C SER A 312 -17.85 5.22 0.93
N PHE A 313 -17.96 6.45 0.41
CA PHE A 313 -19.14 7.29 0.56
C PHE A 313 -20.27 6.90 -0.41
N LYS A 314 -21.50 7.29 -0.06
CA LYS A 314 -22.67 7.27 -0.94
C LYS A 314 -23.13 8.70 -1.19
N GLY A 315 -23.39 9.02 -2.45
CA GLY A 315 -23.91 10.32 -2.84
C GLY A 315 -24.21 10.36 -4.34
N TRP A 316 -24.45 11.56 -4.85
CA TRP A 316 -24.69 11.82 -6.28
C TRP A 316 -23.48 11.56 -7.18
N VAL A 317 -22.28 11.55 -6.60
CA VAL A 317 -21.01 11.26 -7.27
C VAL A 317 -20.69 9.83 -6.94
N GLN A 318 -20.36 9.05 -7.96
CA GLN A 318 -20.01 7.65 -7.78
C GLN A 318 -18.66 7.55 -7.05
N SER A 319 -18.69 6.84 -5.93
CA SER A 319 -17.49 6.45 -5.19
C SER A 319 -16.65 5.46 -6.02
N PRO A 320 -15.30 5.55 -5.97
CA PRO A 320 -14.43 4.54 -6.57
C PRO A 320 -14.40 3.22 -5.79
N LEU A 321 -14.88 3.19 -4.55
CA LEU A 321 -14.88 2.02 -3.68
C LEU A 321 -16.29 1.66 -3.19
N PRO A 322 -16.59 0.38 -2.95
CA PRO A 322 -17.86 -0.02 -2.34
C PRO A 322 -18.06 0.65 -0.98
N ASP A 323 -19.32 0.89 -0.60
CA ASP A 323 -19.69 1.44 0.71
C ASP A 323 -19.30 0.55 1.89
N THR A 324 -19.06 -0.73 1.60
CA THR A 324 -18.60 -1.79 2.50
C THR A 324 -17.08 -1.87 2.67
N PHE A 325 -16.32 -1.03 1.95
CA PHE A 325 -14.86 -1.06 2.00
C PHE A 325 -14.35 -0.35 3.25
N MET A 326 -13.48 -1.03 4.00
CA MET A 326 -12.94 -0.52 5.25
C MET A 326 -11.47 -0.90 5.47
N MET A 327 -10.87 -0.23 6.43
CA MET A 327 -9.52 -0.50 6.93
C MET A 327 -9.61 -1.28 8.24
N ILE A 328 -8.89 -2.39 8.33
CA ILE A 328 -8.66 -3.14 9.57
C ILE A 328 -7.28 -2.81 10.09
N TYR A 329 -7.19 -2.51 11.38
CA TYR A 329 -5.93 -2.12 12.01
C TYR A 329 -4.96 -3.29 12.09
N ALA A 330 -3.67 -2.96 12.07
CA ALA A 330 -2.62 -3.95 12.14
C ALA A 330 -2.66 -4.73 13.48
N PRO A 331 -2.43 -6.06 13.47
CA PRO A 331 -2.37 -6.85 14.69
C PRO A 331 -1.09 -6.55 15.47
N ARG A 332 -1.21 -6.24 16.77
CA ARG A 332 -0.06 -5.92 17.64
C ARG A 332 0.55 -7.16 18.29
N ASP A 333 -0.26 -8.18 18.51
CA ASP A 333 0.10 -9.44 19.17
C ASP A 333 -0.69 -10.61 18.56
N GLU A 334 -0.45 -11.82 19.07
CA GLU A 334 -1.13 -13.02 18.57
C GLU A 334 -2.64 -13.04 18.84
N ASN A 335 -3.11 -12.37 19.90
CA ASN A 335 -4.54 -12.28 20.19
C ASN A 335 -5.24 -11.35 19.19
N ASP A 336 -4.64 -10.19 18.92
CA ASP A 336 -5.08 -9.31 17.83
C ASP A 336 -5.08 -10.07 16.49
N LEU A 337 -4.05 -10.89 16.21
CA LEU A 337 -3.96 -11.68 14.99
C LEU A 337 -5.11 -12.70 14.85
N ARG A 338 -5.46 -13.42 15.92
CA ARG A 338 -6.62 -14.36 15.92
C ARG A 338 -7.92 -13.64 15.61
N ILE A 339 -8.09 -12.41 16.11
CA ILE A 339 -9.29 -11.60 15.84
C ILE A 339 -9.31 -11.10 14.40
N VAL A 340 -8.17 -10.65 13.88
CA VAL A 340 -8.01 -10.30 12.46
C VAL A 340 -8.36 -11.48 11.56
N CYS A 341 -7.99 -12.71 11.93
CA CYS A 341 -8.37 -13.91 11.17
C CYS A 341 -9.90 -14.08 11.07
N LYS A 342 -10.63 -13.91 12.18
CA LYS A 342 -12.11 -13.92 12.17
C LYS A 342 -12.71 -12.83 11.28
N ILE A 343 -12.10 -11.65 11.26
CA ILE A 343 -12.55 -10.56 10.38
C ILE A 343 -12.30 -10.92 8.90
N ILE A 344 -11.18 -11.59 8.59
CA ILE A 344 -10.90 -12.08 7.23
C ILE A 344 -11.90 -13.19 6.84
N GLU A 345 -12.28 -14.08 7.75
CA GLU A 345 -13.35 -15.06 7.52
C GLU A 345 -14.68 -14.36 7.18
N ALA A 346 -15.01 -13.26 7.87
CA ALA A 346 -16.18 -12.44 7.55
C ALA A 346 -16.06 -11.74 6.18
N ALA A 347 -14.85 -11.34 5.76
CA ALA A 347 -14.61 -10.82 4.43
C ALA A 347 -14.79 -11.90 3.35
N ILE A 348 -14.31 -13.12 3.60
CA ILE A 348 -14.55 -14.27 2.72
C ILE A 348 -16.04 -14.54 2.63
N TRP A 349 -16.74 -14.64 3.76
CA TRP A 349 -18.19 -14.81 3.83
C TRP A 349 -18.94 -13.76 3.01
N TYR A 350 -18.61 -12.47 3.18
CA TYR A 350 -19.24 -11.41 2.40
C TYR A 350 -18.95 -11.54 0.91
N THR A 351 -17.74 -11.96 0.53
CA THR A 351 -17.33 -12.00 -0.88
C THR A 351 -17.83 -13.24 -1.60
N THR A 352 -17.91 -14.40 -0.95
CA THR A 352 -18.23 -15.71 -1.57
C THR A 352 -19.56 -16.31 -1.12
N ALA A 353 -20.16 -15.81 -0.04
CA ALA A 353 -21.30 -16.43 0.66
C ALA A 353 -21.00 -17.85 1.19
N GLU A 354 -19.72 -18.17 1.42
CA GLU A 354 -19.29 -19.44 2.00
C GLU A 354 -18.53 -19.21 3.31
N LYS A 355 -18.83 -20.03 4.33
CA LYS A 355 -18.10 -20.01 5.60
C LYS A 355 -16.80 -20.79 5.46
N VAL A 356 -15.72 -20.21 5.95
CA VAL A 356 -14.37 -20.78 5.94
C VAL A 356 -13.72 -20.51 7.29
N GLU A 357 -12.85 -21.41 7.74
CA GLU A 357 -12.06 -21.25 8.97
C GLU A 357 -10.59 -20.99 8.61
N LEU A 358 -10.08 -19.82 9.00
CA LEU A 358 -8.70 -19.41 8.81
C LEU A 358 -7.88 -19.79 10.05
N LYS A 359 -7.31 -21.00 10.00
CA LYS A 359 -6.38 -21.48 11.04
C LYS A 359 -4.99 -20.92 10.82
N LEU A 360 -4.36 -20.45 11.90
CA LEU A 360 -2.95 -20.09 11.86
C LEU A 360 -2.12 -21.36 11.66
N ILE A 361 -1.07 -21.31 10.83
CA ILE A 361 -0.22 -22.48 10.54
C ILE A 361 0.39 -23.12 11.80
N ARG A 362 0.49 -22.38 12.89
CA ARG A 362 1.04 -22.85 14.17
C ARG A 362 0.00 -23.51 15.08
N ASP A 363 -1.29 -23.39 14.79
CA ASP A 363 -2.33 -24.09 15.55
C ASP A 363 -2.41 -25.55 15.04
N PRO A 364 -2.12 -26.56 15.88
CA PRO A 364 -2.10 -27.98 15.48
C PRO A 364 -3.46 -28.54 15.05
#